data_AF-A0A258CSG9-F1
#
_entry.id   AF-A0A258CSG9-F1
#
_cell.length_a   1.000
_cell.length_b   1.000
_cell.length_c   1.000
_cell.angle_alpha   90.00
_cell.angle_beta   90.00
_cell.angle_gamma   90.00
#
_symmetry.space_group_name_H-M   'P 1'
#
loop_
_entity.id
_entity.type
_entity.pdbx_description
1 polymer ?
#
loop_
_entity_poly.entity_id
_entity_poly.type
_entity_poly.pdbx_seq_one_letter_code
_entity_poly.pdbx_strand_id
1 'polypeptide(L)'
;MTQLRAEHPIFRRASFRDGCQLRWVNPAGGDQQEEHWDDEGLRAIGLLMHMPDVEHGGDEALILFNAFDGDVPFTIPPRVKQGSWSVVLDTETGPGSDEGRKGLKADTELMLSPQSLIVLM
;
A
#
# COMPACT_ATOMS: atom_id res chain seq x y z
N MET A 1 -15.03 -2.03 -6.40
CA MET A 1 -13.87 -1.19 -6.79
C MET A 1 -14.24 0.28 -7.06
N THR A 2 -15.33 0.59 -7.78
CA THR A 2 -15.76 1.98 -8.04
C THR A 2 -16.02 2.80 -6.77
N GLN A 3 -16.54 2.16 -5.72
CA GLN A 3 -16.83 2.81 -4.44
C GLN A 3 -15.57 3.28 -3.70
N LEU A 4 -14.55 2.42 -3.52
CA LEU A 4 -13.28 2.80 -2.88
C LEU A 4 -12.64 4.03 -3.55
N ARG A 5 -12.61 4.04 -4.89
CA ARG A 5 -12.09 5.20 -5.65
C ARG A 5 -12.96 6.44 -5.50
N ALA A 6 -14.26 6.31 -5.27
CA ALA A 6 -15.18 7.44 -5.09
C ALA A 6 -15.09 8.03 -3.68
N GLU A 7 -14.93 7.18 -2.67
CA GLU A 7 -14.86 7.55 -1.25
C GLU A 7 -13.52 8.17 -0.85
N HIS A 8 -12.42 7.79 -1.52
CA HIS A 8 -11.07 8.26 -1.17
C HIS A 8 -10.43 9.07 -2.32
N PRO A 9 -10.41 10.42 -2.22
CA PRO A 9 -9.84 11.32 -3.22
C PRO A 9 -8.39 11.03 -3.61
N ILE A 10 -7.59 10.45 -2.70
CA ILE A 10 -6.20 10.08 -2.96
C ILE A 10 -6.02 9.14 -4.18
N PHE A 11 -7.06 8.37 -4.55
CA PHE A 11 -7.06 7.49 -5.73
C PHE A 11 -7.61 8.13 -7.02
N ARG A 12 -8.04 9.39 -6.96
CA ARG A 12 -8.69 10.15 -8.05
C ARG A 12 -8.21 11.60 -8.08
N ARG A 13 -6.92 11.78 -7.83
CA ARG A 13 -6.24 13.08 -7.84
C ARG A 13 -6.47 13.82 -9.15
N ALA A 14 -6.80 15.10 -9.05
CA ALA A 14 -7.05 15.95 -10.21
C ALA A 14 -5.76 16.42 -10.90
N SER A 15 -4.63 16.39 -10.20
CA SER A 15 -3.33 16.83 -10.71
C SER A 15 -2.18 16.20 -9.95
N PHE A 16 -1.05 15.99 -10.61
CA PHE A 16 0.21 15.64 -9.93
C PHE A 16 0.79 16.77 -9.07
N ARG A 17 0.25 18.00 -9.19
CA ARG A 17 0.71 19.20 -8.46
C ARG A 17 -0.07 19.49 -7.18
N ASP A 18 -0.92 18.57 -6.74
CA ASP A 18 -1.74 18.71 -5.52
C ASP A 18 -0.96 18.51 -4.20
N GLY A 19 0.36 18.29 -4.29
CA GLY A 19 1.25 18.12 -3.14
C GLY A 19 1.25 16.72 -2.54
N CYS A 20 0.43 15.79 -3.04
CA CYS A 20 0.46 14.41 -2.56
C CYS A 20 1.84 13.79 -2.83
N GLN A 21 2.42 13.25 -1.75
CA GLN A 21 3.73 12.62 -1.75
C GLN A 21 3.58 11.14 -2.07
N LEU A 22 4.51 10.61 -2.85
CA LEU A 22 4.57 9.21 -3.26
C LEU A 22 5.93 8.65 -2.87
N ARG A 23 5.93 7.44 -2.31
CA ARG A 23 7.13 6.67 -1.99
C ARG A 23 6.94 5.24 -2.49
N TRP A 24 7.87 4.78 -3.31
CA TRP A 24 7.94 3.37 -3.69
C TRP A 24 8.65 2.59 -2.59
N VAL A 25 8.08 1.45 -2.21
CA VAL A 25 8.51 0.64 -1.07
C VAL A 25 8.85 -0.75 -1.56
N ASN A 26 9.99 -1.28 -1.16
CA ASN A 26 10.42 -2.64 -1.47
C ASN A 26 9.74 -3.66 -0.52
N PRO A 27 9.77 -4.98 -0.82
CA PRO A 27 9.17 -6.00 0.05
C PRO A 27 9.70 -6.06 1.49
N ALA A 28 10.92 -5.57 1.75
CA ALA A 28 11.46 -5.45 3.10
C ALA A 28 10.96 -4.21 3.85
N GLY A 29 10.00 -3.45 3.29
CA GLY A 29 9.37 -2.29 3.92
C GLY A 29 10.18 -0.99 3.85
N GLY A 30 11.37 -1.02 3.22
CA GLY A 30 12.21 0.14 2.99
C GLY A 30 11.94 0.82 1.64
N ASP A 31 12.66 1.90 1.36
CA ASP A 31 12.54 2.60 0.07
C ASP A 31 13.00 1.71 -1.10
N GLN A 32 12.30 1.81 -2.22
CA GLN A 32 12.69 1.15 -3.47
C GLN A 32 13.86 1.90 -4.11
N GLN A 33 15.08 1.38 -3.91
CA GLN A 33 16.33 1.94 -4.45
C GLN A 33 16.53 1.59 -5.93
N GLU A 34 17.45 2.31 -6.59
CA GLU A 34 17.83 2.11 -8.01
C GLU A 34 18.16 0.65 -8.32
N GLU A 35 18.99 0.02 -7.49
CA GLU A 35 19.40 -1.38 -7.61
C GLU A 35 18.21 -2.36 -7.62
N HIS A 36 17.14 -2.04 -6.89
CA HIS A 36 15.94 -2.88 -6.85
C HIS A 36 15.08 -2.73 -8.11
N TRP A 37 15.19 -1.62 -8.84
CA TRP A 37 14.48 -1.43 -10.12
C TRP A 37 15.13 -2.22 -11.24
N ASP A 38 16.45 -2.41 -11.17
CA ASP A 38 17.23 -3.16 -12.16
C ASP A 38 17.18 -4.69 -11.92
N ASP A 39 16.62 -5.14 -10.80
CA ASP A 39 16.47 -6.56 -10.48
C ASP A 39 15.16 -7.13 -11.07
N GLU A 40 15.29 -7.86 -12.19
CA GLU A 40 14.16 -8.54 -12.86
C GLU A 40 13.45 -9.60 -11.99
N GLY A 41 14.08 -10.05 -10.91
CA GLY A 41 13.53 -10.98 -9.92
C GLY A 41 12.57 -10.32 -8.93
N LEU A 42 12.68 -9.00 -8.72
CA LEU A 42 11.81 -8.26 -7.81
C LEU A 42 10.47 -7.94 -8.46
N ARG A 43 9.52 -8.87 -8.30
CA ARG A 43 8.16 -8.77 -8.85
C ARG A 43 7.10 -8.34 -7.85
N ALA A 44 7.52 -7.87 -6.68
CA ALA A 44 6.63 -7.27 -5.68
C ALA A 44 7.10 -5.87 -5.31
N ILE A 45 6.15 -4.95 -5.17
CA ILE A 45 6.43 -3.54 -4.88
C ILE A 45 5.25 -2.90 -4.14
N GLY A 46 5.55 -1.93 -3.28
CA GLY A 46 4.58 -1.10 -2.58
C GLY A 46 4.59 0.34 -3.08
N LEU A 47 3.43 0.99 -3.04
CA LEU A 47 3.26 2.43 -3.25
C LEU A 47 2.61 3.03 -2.00
N LEU A 48 3.39 3.77 -1.23
CA LEU A 48 2.92 4.59 -0.12
C LEU A 48 2.58 6.00 -0.64
N MET A 49 1.38 6.47 -0.32
CA MET A 49 0.87 7.78 -0.72
C MET A 49 0.28 8.49 0.47
N HIS A 50 0.52 9.80 0.59
CA HIS A 50 -0.19 10.61 1.56
C HIS A 50 -0.37 12.05 1.08
N MET A 51 -1.40 12.71 1.60
CA MET A 51 -1.65 14.13 1.37
C MET A 51 -0.74 15.01 2.24
N PRO A 52 -0.50 16.28 1.88
CA PRO A 52 0.32 17.21 2.69
C PRO A 52 -0.18 17.40 4.12
N ASP A 53 -1.48 17.29 4.34
CA ASP A 53 -2.19 17.47 5.60
C ASP A 53 -2.42 16.14 6.34
N VAL A 54 -1.70 15.07 6.00
CA VAL A 54 -1.86 13.73 6.60
C VAL A 54 -1.80 13.73 8.13
N GLU A 55 -0.94 14.55 8.74
CA GLU A 55 -0.85 14.70 10.20
C GLU A 55 -2.10 15.34 10.83
N HIS A 56 -2.92 16.02 10.03
CA HIS A 56 -4.17 16.69 10.41
C HIS A 56 -5.42 15.95 9.92
N GLY A 57 -5.29 14.68 9.51
CA GLY A 57 -6.40 13.85 9.07
C GLY A 57 -6.54 13.71 7.55
N GLY A 58 -5.58 14.21 6.78
CA GLY A 58 -5.48 13.93 5.35
C GLY A 58 -5.33 12.43 5.05
N ASP A 59 -5.72 12.04 3.84
CA ASP A 59 -5.66 10.64 3.39
C ASP A 59 -4.22 10.12 3.33
N GLU A 60 -4.07 8.84 3.67
CA GLU A 60 -2.86 8.05 3.49
C GLU A 60 -3.28 6.64 3.03
N ALA A 61 -2.56 6.10 2.05
CA ALA A 61 -2.79 4.77 1.53
C ALA A 61 -1.47 4.06 1.22
N LEU A 62 -1.44 2.76 1.43
CA LEU A 62 -0.39 1.86 0.99
C LEU A 62 -1.00 0.82 0.05
N ILE A 63 -0.44 0.70 -1.15
CA ILE A 63 -0.86 -0.30 -2.12
C ILE A 63 0.29 -1.29 -2.32
N LEU A 64 0.04 -2.56 -2.09
CA LEU A 64 1.00 -3.64 -2.25
C LEU A 64 0.63 -4.45 -3.49
N PHE A 65 1.60 -4.65 -4.37
CA PHE A 65 1.47 -5.43 -5.59
C PHE A 65 2.39 -6.64 -5.52
N ASN A 66 1.86 -7.83 -5.82
CA ASN A 66 2.66 -9.01 -6.10
C ASN A 66 2.34 -9.51 -7.51
N ALA A 67 3.27 -9.31 -8.44
CA ALA A 67 3.20 -9.84 -9.81
C ALA A 67 3.98 -11.15 -9.97
N PHE A 68 4.59 -11.67 -8.90
CA PHE A 68 5.22 -12.99 -8.87
C PHE A 68 4.14 -14.08 -8.86
N ASP A 69 4.51 -15.28 -9.31
CA ASP A 69 3.66 -16.48 -9.29
C ASP A 69 3.78 -17.28 -7.98
N GLY A 70 4.52 -16.76 -7.00
CA GLY A 70 4.64 -17.28 -5.64
C GLY A 70 4.25 -16.26 -4.57
N ASP A 71 4.15 -16.75 -3.33
CA ASP A 71 3.91 -15.92 -2.15
C ASP A 71 5.11 -15.02 -1.86
N VAL A 72 4.85 -13.75 -1.55
CA VAL A 72 5.91 -12.79 -1.16
C VAL A 72 5.62 -12.24 0.23
N PRO A 73 6.51 -12.43 1.22
CA PRO A 73 6.42 -11.72 2.49
C PRO A 73 6.72 -10.23 2.25
N PHE A 74 5.83 -9.37 2.73
CA PHE A 74 5.97 -7.92 2.61
C PHE A 74 5.93 -7.29 4.00
N THR A 75 7.00 -6.63 4.40
CA THR A 75 7.09 -5.89 5.66
C THR A 75 6.38 -4.54 5.53
N ILE A 76 5.42 -4.27 6.42
CA ILE A 76 4.63 -3.05 6.36
C ILE A 76 5.50 -1.84 6.78
N PRO A 77 5.60 -0.78 5.95
CA PRO A 77 6.32 0.43 6.30
C PRO A 77 5.60 1.22 7.41
N PRO A 78 6.32 2.09 8.12
CA PRO A 78 5.70 3.01 9.06
C PRO A 78 4.68 3.92 8.37
N ARG A 79 3.57 4.18 9.07
CA ARG A 79 2.62 5.22 8.69
C ARG A 79 3.24 6.60 8.88
N VAL A 80 2.86 7.53 8.01
CA VAL A 80 3.06 8.96 8.21
C VAL A 80 2.02 9.50 9.19
N LYS A 81 0.76 9.02 9.12
CA LYS A 81 -0.29 9.36 10.09
C LYS A 81 -0.17 8.53 11.37
N GLN A 82 -0.59 9.09 12.50
CA GLN A 82 -0.69 8.31 13.74
C GLN A 82 -1.70 7.16 13.62
N GLY A 83 -1.35 6.00 14.17
CA GLY A 83 -2.25 4.86 14.27
C GLY A 83 -1.70 3.61 13.59
N SER A 84 -2.58 2.83 12.99
CA SER A 84 -2.28 1.53 12.39
C SER A 84 -2.98 1.39 11.06
N TRP A 85 -2.44 0.56 10.20
CA TRP A 85 -3.03 0.23 8.90
C TRP A 85 -4.24 -0.68 9.08
N SER A 86 -5.22 -0.51 8.20
CA SER A 86 -6.33 -1.44 8.00
C SER A 86 -6.41 -1.84 6.54
N VAL A 87 -6.56 -3.14 6.27
CA VAL A 87 -6.80 -3.62 4.90
C VAL A 87 -8.20 -3.17 4.47
N VAL A 88 -8.29 -2.51 3.31
CA VAL A 88 -9.55 -2.04 2.70
C VAL A 88 -9.88 -2.77 1.40
N LEU A 89 -8.90 -3.41 0.78
CA LEU A 89 -9.06 -4.24 -0.40
C LEU A 89 -8.00 -5.33 -0.38
N ASP A 90 -8.42 -6.56 -0.72
CA ASP A 90 -7.54 -7.66 -1.05
C ASP A 90 -8.18 -8.45 -2.19
N THR A 91 -7.44 -8.62 -3.28
CA THR A 91 -7.91 -9.35 -4.46
C THR A 91 -8.01 -10.85 -4.24
N GLU A 92 -7.28 -11.42 -3.27
CA GLU A 92 -7.39 -12.83 -2.91
C GLU A 92 -8.71 -13.13 -2.22
N THR A 93 -9.04 -12.39 -1.16
CA THR A 93 -10.25 -12.64 -0.36
C THR A 93 -11.52 -12.04 -0.96
N GLY A 94 -11.39 -11.02 -1.83
CA GLY A 94 -12.53 -10.34 -2.45
C GLY A 94 -13.25 -9.36 -1.50
N PRO A 95 -14.51 -8.99 -1.80
CA PRO A 95 -15.28 -8.03 -1.00
C PRO A 95 -15.42 -8.48 0.47
N GLY A 96 -15.22 -7.56 1.43
CA GLY A 96 -15.16 -7.89 2.86
C GLY A 96 -13.75 -8.24 3.37
N SER A 97 -12.72 -7.95 2.56
CA SER A 97 -11.30 -8.15 2.91
C SER A 97 -10.82 -7.45 4.19
N ASP A 98 -11.61 -6.53 4.75
CA ASP A 98 -11.34 -5.80 5.98
C ASP A 98 -11.69 -6.56 7.27
N GLU A 99 -12.47 -7.66 7.16
CA GLU A 99 -12.86 -8.48 8.32
C GLU A 99 -11.64 -9.16 8.94
N GLY A 100 -11.12 -8.58 10.02
CA GLY A 100 -10.05 -9.15 10.85
C GLY A 100 -8.64 -8.62 10.60
N ARG A 101 -8.41 -7.79 9.57
CA ARG A 101 -7.08 -7.23 9.24
C ARG A 101 -6.98 -5.73 9.52
N LYS A 102 -7.27 -5.37 10.77
CA LYS A 102 -7.15 -4.01 11.33
C LYS A 102 -6.06 -4.00 12.39
N GLY A 103 -5.43 -2.85 12.62
CA GLY A 103 -4.42 -2.74 13.67
C GLY A 103 -3.00 -3.13 13.23
N LEU A 104 -2.76 -3.27 11.92
CA LEU A 104 -1.45 -3.62 11.37
C LEU A 104 -0.46 -2.49 11.62
N LYS A 105 0.68 -2.80 12.23
CA LYS A 105 1.71 -1.80 12.57
C LYS A 105 2.88 -1.89 11.60
N ALA A 106 3.77 -0.91 11.69
CA ALA A 106 5.09 -1.02 11.08
C ALA A 106 5.75 -2.35 11.48
N ASP A 107 6.59 -2.88 10.60
CA ASP A 107 7.36 -4.12 10.80
C ASP A 107 6.52 -5.40 10.89
N THR A 108 5.19 -5.29 10.77
CA THR A 108 4.33 -6.47 10.61
C THR A 108 4.51 -7.03 9.21
N GLU A 109 4.81 -8.32 9.10
CA GLU A 109 4.85 -9.01 7.81
C GLU A 109 3.45 -9.41 7.37
N LEU A 110 3.17 -9.17 6.09
CA LEU A 110 1.97 -9.59 5.42
C LEU A 110 2.34 -10.45 4.21
N MET A 111 1.72 -11.63 4.09
CA MET A 111 1.92 -12.49 2.94
C MET A 111 1.07 -12.00 1.77
N LEU A 112 1.71 -11.67 0.65
CA LEU A 112 1.05 -11.35 -0.60
C LEU A 112 0.95 -12.61 -1.45
N SER A 113 -0.27 -13.08 -1.69
CA SER A 113 -0.52 -14.24 -2.55
C SER A 113 -0.09 -13.97 -4.01
N PRO A 114 0.14 -15.01 -4.82
CA PRO A 114 0.56 -14.85 -6.21
C PRO A 114 -0.39 -13.95 -7.00
N GLN A 115 0.17 -13.06 -7.83
CA GLN A 115 -0.59 -12.24 -8.78
C GLN A 115 -1.75 -11.45 -8.12
N SER A 116 -1.49 -10.89 -6.94
CA SER A 116 -2.48 -10.22 -6.10
C SER A 116 -2.10 -8.76 -5.80
N LEU A 117 -3.07 -8.03 -5.26
CA LEU A 117 -2.87 -6.71 -4.68
C LEU A 117 -3.69 -6.53 -3.39
N ILE A 118 -3.10 -5.80 -2.45
CA ILE A 118 -3.73 -5.37 -1.20
C ILE A 118 -3.64 -3.85 -1.07
N VAL A 119 -4.70 -3.21 -0.58
CA VAL A 119 -4.74 -1.78 -0.25
C VAL A 119 -4.95 -1.63 1.25
N LEU A 120 -4.14 -0.79 1.89
CA LEU A 120 -4.22 -0.44 3.29
C LEU A 120 -4.42 1.07 3.46
N MET A 121 -5.19 1.48 4.48
CA MET A 121 -5.45 2.88 4.85
C MET A 121 -5.46 3.13 6.36
#